data_AF-A0A4P8ITP7-F1
#
_entry.id   AF-A0A4P8ITP7-F1
#
_cell.length_a   1.000
_cell.length_b   1.000
_cell.length_c   1.000
_cell.angle_alpha   90.00
_cell.angle_beta   90.00
_cell.angle_gamma   90.00
#
_symmetry.space_group_name_H-M   'P 1'
#
loop_
_entity.id
_entity.type
_entity.pdbx_description
1 polymer ?
#
loop_
_entity_poly.entity_id
_entity_poly.type
_entity_poly.pdbx_seq_one_letter_code
_entity_poly.pdbx_strand_id
1 'polypeptide(L)'
;MSSLTSRSMFEELFRDFAPGFYIRPVHGQVPGEASPVVDVRTEVREDATGFTLLADLPGVRKDDIQVSIDANVVTLRAELRREASVENGGEGVKFRVLRSERQYGVVSRSYALPNEVDEANARAKFENGVLTLTLPKKAASKTRQLTVE
;
A
#
# COMPACT_ATOMS: atom_id res chain seq x y z
N MET A 1 32.52 1.91 25.37
CA MET A 1 31.69 1.12 24.45
C MET A 1 30.32 0.93 25.09
N SER A 2 29.30 1.59 24.56
CA SER A 2 27.91 1.30 24.94
C SER A 2 27.02 1.69 23.76
N SER A 3 26.40 0.69 23.14
CA SER A 3 25.54 0.81 21.95
C SER A 3 24.15 1.25 22.38
N LEU A 4 23.75 2.47 22.02
CA LEU A 4 22.39 2.95 22.22
C LEU A 4 21.50 2.50 21.05
N THR A 5 20.53 1.68 21.42
CA THR A 5 19.49 1.02 20.63
C THR A 5 18.64 2.01 19.83
N SER A 6 18.79 1.97 18.50
CA SER A 6 17.95 2.65 17.51
C SER A 6 16.60 1.92 17.32
N ARG A 7 15.81 1.75 18.40
CA ARG A 7 14.52 1.03 18.34
C ARG A 7 13.32 1.70 19.01
N SER A 8 13.43 2.95 19.47
CA SER A 8 12.36 3.56 20.29
C SER A 8 11.49 4.61 19.59
N MET A 9 11.82 5.07 18.38
CA MET A 9 11.12 6.20 17.75
C MET A 9 9.92 5.77 16.89
N PHE A 10 9.80 4.48 16.58
CA PHE A 10 8.76 3.94 15.70
C PHE A 10 7.55 3.41 16.49
N GLU A 11 7.72 3.02 17.76
CA GLU A 11 6.65 2.46 18.60
C GLU A 11 5.75 3.52 19.28
N GLU A 12 6.22 4.76 19.46
CA GLU A 12 5.42 5.83 20.08
C GLU A 12 4.37 6.43 19.13
N LEU A 13 4.57 6.36 17.82
CA LEU A 13 3.61 6.87 16.82
C LEU A 13 2.39 5.95 16.63
N PHE A 14 2.51 4.66 16.98
CA PHE A 14 1.47 3.67 16.76
C PHE A 14 0.46 3.54 17.93
N ARG A 15 0.72 4.16 19.08
CA ARG A 15 -0.04 3.93 20.33
C ARG A 15 -1.32 4.77 20.47
N ASP A 16 -1.48 5.84 19.69
CA ASP A 16 -2.58 6.81 19.87
C ASP A 16 -3.83 6.56 19.00
N PHE A 17 -3.96 5.40 18.35
CA PHE A 17 -5.06 5.14 17.40
C PHE A 17 -5.86 3.87 17.73
N ALA A 18 -6.75 3.95 18.73
CA ALA A 18 -7.95 3.11 18.83
C ALA A 18 -9.04 3.85 19.63
N PRO A 19 -10.36 3.58 19.48
CA PRO A 19 -11.10 2.90 18.42
C PRO A 19 -12.28 3.76 17.87
N GLY A 20 -12.64 3.63 16.59
CA GLY A 20 -13.92 4.15 16.08
C GLY A 20 -13.87 4.76 14.69
N PHE A 21 -14.12 3.91 13.69
CA PHE A 21 -14.40 4.26 12.30
C PHE A 21 -13.28 4.92 11.46
N TYR A 22 -13.37 4.60 10.16
CA TYR A 22 -12.72 5.22 9.01
C TYR A 22 -11.32 4.69 8.67
N ILE A 23 -11.30 3.81 7.67
CA ILE A 23 -10.16 3.45 6.83
C ILE A 23 -9.50 4.76 6.37
N ARG A 24 -8.52 5.25 7.13
CA ARG A 24 -7.74 6.43 6.75
C ARG A 24 -6.58 5.92 5.91
N PRO A 25 -6.45 6.35 4.63
CA PRO A 25 -5.18 6.19 3.95
C PRO A 25 -4.16 6.98 4.75
N VAL A 26 -3.27 6.27 5.47
CA VAL A 26 -2.11 6.87 6.11
C VAL A 26 -1.25 7.39 4.98
N HIS A 27 -1.47 8.65 4.59
CA HIS A 27 -0.57 9.37 3.72
C HIS A 27 0.74 9.46 4.51
N GLY A 28 1.77 8.76 4.05
CA GLY A 28 3.13 8.85 4.59
C GLY A 28 3.73 10.23 4.30
N GLN A 29 3.09 11.30 4.77
CA GLN A 29 3.68 12.63 4.78
C GLN A 29 4.65 12.70 5.94
N VAL A 30 5.94 12.52 5.64
CA VAL A 30 7.00 13.06 6.47
C VAL A 30 6.83 14.59 6.45
N PRO A 31 6.66 15.28 7.60
CA PRO A 31 6.54 16.72 7.61
C PRO A 31 7.80 17.36 6.98
N GLY A 32 7.62 18.11 5.88
CA GLY A 32 8.70 18.86 5.23
C GLY A 32 9.14 18.38 3.85
N GLU A 33 8.72 17.19 3.39
CA GLU A 33 8.99 16.73 2.03
C GLU A 33 7.69 16.61 1.22
N ALA A 34 7.38 17.65 0.45
CA ALA A 34 6.31 17.60 -0.54
C ALA A 34 6.76 16.80 -1.78
N SER A 35 6.93 15.48 -1.63
CA SER A 35 6.93 14.61 -2.80
C SER A 35 5.52 14.62 -3.40
N PRO A 36 5.35 14.82 -4.72
CA PRO A 36 4.05 14.74 -5.34
C PRO A 36 3.54 13.30 -5.18
N VAL A 37 2.66 13.09 -4.21
CA VAL A 37 2.02 11.79 -3.99
C VAL A 37 1.15 11.54 -5.21
N VAL A 38 1.55 10.58 -6.04
CA VAL A 38 0.71 10.11 -7.14
C VAL A 38 -0.51 9.44 -6.52
N ASP A 39 -1.68 9.98 -6.84
CA ASP A 39 -2.95 9.41 -6.40
C ASP A 39 -3.33 8.25 -7.33
N VAL A 40 -3.60 7.08 -6.76
CA VAL A 40 -4.12 5.92 -7.49
C VAL A 40 -5.52 5.65 -6.99
N ARG A 41 -6.42 5.34 -7.93
CA ARG A 41 -7.80 5.00 -7.61
C ARG A 41 -7.83 3.60 -7.04
N THR A 42 -8.52 3.45 -5.92
CA THR A 42 -8.61 2.19 -5.21
C THR A 42 -10.01 1.97 -4.68
N GLU A 43 -10.42 0.72 -4.60
CA GLU A 43 -11.68 0.30 -4.03
C GLU A 43 -11.43 -0.84 -3.04
N VAL A 44 -12.07 -0.79 -1.88
CA VAL A 44 -12.02 -1.87 -0.88
C VAL A 44 -13.44 -2.32 -0.63
N ARG A 45 -13.69 -3.62 -0.83
CA ARG A 45 -14.97 -4.28 -0.59
C ARG A 45 -14.81 -5.33 0.50
N GLU A 46 -15.85 -5.52 1.28
CA GLU A 46 -15.95 -6.57 2.29
C GLU A 46 -17.12 -7.48 1.95
N ASP A 47 -16.92 -8.79 2.11
CA ASP A 47 -17.97 -9.78 2.10
C ASP A 47 -17.88 -10.70 3.34
N ALA A 48 -18.71 -11.75 3.37
CA ALA A 48 -18.75 -12.69 4.50
C ALA A 48 -17.41 -13.43 4.70
N THR A 49 -16.65 -13.66 3.64
CA THR A 49 -15.44 -14.47 3.63
C THR A 49 -14.16 -13.65 3.79
N GLY A 50 -14.15 -12.39 3.34
CA GLY A 50 -12.92 -11.64 3.23
C GLY A 50 -13.10 -10.20 2.75
N PHE A 51 -11.98 -9.64 2.32
CA PHE A 51 -11.88 -8.34 1.68
C PHE A 51 -11.34 -8.49 0.26
N THR A 52 -11.80 -7.62 -0.64
CA THR A 52 -11.22 -7.46 -1.97
C THR A 52 -10.75 -6.03 -2.14
N LEU A 53 -9.48 -5.84 -2.46
CA LEU A 53 -8.90 -4.53 -2.78
C LEU A 53 -8.57 -4.46 -4.26
N LEU A 54 -9.10 -3.45 -4.94
CA LEU A 54 -8.76 -3.13 -6.32
C LEU A 54 -7.93 -1.84 -6.36
N ALA A 55 -6.90 -1.80 -7.19
CA ALA A 55 -6.11 -0.59 -7.43
C ALA A 55 -5.79 -0.43 -8.91
N ASP A 56 -6.13 0.74 -9.45
CA ASP A 56 -5.85 1.10 -10.83
C ASP A 56 -4.40 1.58 -10.95
N LEU A 57 -3.56 0.75 -11.57
CA LEU A 57 -2.12 0.97 -11.78
C LEU A 57 -1.74 0.82 -13.26
N PRO A 58 -2.37 1.58 -14.18
CA PRO A 58 -2.11 1.44 -15.61
C PRO A 58 -0.66 1.76 -15.96
N GLY A 59 -0.01 0.86 -16.71
CA GLY A 59 1.37 1.02 -17.18
C GLY A 59 2.46 0.73 -16.14
N VAL A 60 2.09 0.31 -14.92
CA VAL A 60 3.04 -0.16 -13.91
C VAL A 60 3.47 -1.59 -14.24
N ARG A 61 4.77 -1.90 -14.09
CA ARG A 61 5.25 -3.28 -14.24
C ARG A 61 4.98 -4.07 -12.96
N LYS A 62 4.71 -5.37 -13.09
CA LYS A 62 4.48 -6.26 -11.94
C LYS A 62 5.58 -6.19 -10.89
N ASP A 63 6.83 -6.13 -11.32
CA ASP A 63 8.00 -6.08 -10.43
C ASP A 63 8.14 -4.75 -9.68
N ASP A 64 7.44 -3.71 -10.12
CA ASP A 64 7.42 -2.40 -9.46
C ASP A 64 6.23 -2.29 -8.47
N ILE A 65 5.47 -3.36 -8.24
CA ILE A 65 4.35 -3.41 -7.29
C ILE A 65 4.75 -4.24 -6.07
N GLN A 66 4.56 -3.68 -4.88
CA GLN A 66 4.82 -4.34 -3.61
C GLN A 66 3.57 -4.27 -2.74
N VAL A 67 3.22 -5.40 -2.15
CA VAL A 67 2.08 -5.53 -1.23
C VAL A 67 2.60 -6.20 0.04
N SER A 68 2.33 -5.57 1.19
CA SER A 68 2.59 -6.15 2.50
C SER A 68 1.30 -6.21 3.31
N ILE A 69 1.19 -7.26 4.12
CA ILE A 69 0.08 -7.46 5.05
C ILE A 69 0.72 -7.63 6.43
N ASP A 70 0.21 -6.89 7.40
CA ASP A 70 0.60 -6.98 8.81
C ASP A 70 -0.69 -7.01 9.64
N ALA A 71 -1.08 -8.22 10.07
CA ALA A 71 -2.33 -8.49 10.78
C ALA A 71 -3.57 -7.99 10.02
N ASN A 72 -4.11 -6.82 10.37
CA ASN A 72 -5.26 -6.20 9.71
C ASN A 72 -4.87 -5.00 8.82
N VAL A 73 -3.61 -4.67 8.68
CA VAL A 73 -3.13 -3.56 7.84
C VAL A 73 -2.57 -4.09 6.53
N VAL A 74 -3.09 -3.58 5.41
CA VAL A 74 -2.59 -3.90 4.07
C VAL A 74 -1.96 -2.66 3.45
N THR A 75 -0.70 -2.77 3.03
CA THR A 75 0.03 -1.69 2.39
C THR A 75 0.33 -2.03 0.94
N LEU A 76 -0.11 -1.15 0.04
CA LEU A 76 0.18 -1.17 -1.38
C LEU A 76 1.22 -0.10 -1.70
N ARG A 77 2.34 -0.48 -2.30
CA ARG A 77 3.34 0.41 -2.87
C ARG A 77 3.54 0.11 -4.35
N ALA A 78 3.62 1.13 -5.18
CA ALA A 78 3.92 0.96 -6.60
C ALA A 78 4.73 2.14 -7.16
N GLU A 79 5.51 1.90 -8.21
CA GLU A 79 6.27 2.95 -8.90
C GLU A 79 5.77 3.16 -10.34
N LEU A 80 5.28 4.36 -10.63
CA LEU A 80 4.89 4.80 -11.96
C LEU A 80 6.09 5.49 -12.61
N ARG A 81 6.82 4.77 -13.46
CA ARG A 81 8.01 5.31 -14.14
C ARG A 81 7.65 6.08 -15.40
N ARG A 82 8.37 7.18 -15.62
CA ARG A 82 8.37 7.89 -16.90
C ARG A 82 9.32 7.18 -17.86
N GLU A 83 8.88 6.93 -19.08
CA GLU A 83 9.80 6.51 -20.15
C GLU A 83 10.79 7.64 -20.44
N ALA A 84 12.07 7.30 -20.60
CA ALA A 84 13.12 8.30 -20.80
C ALA A 84 12.84 9.13 -22.08
N SER A 85 12.60 10.43 -21.90
CA SER A 85 12.58 11.42 -22.98
C SER A 85 13.90 12.17 -22.96
N VAL A 86 14.73 12.02 -23.99
CA VAL A 86 15.96 12.80 -24.16
C VAL A 86 15.56 14.14 -24.76
N GLU A 87 15.76 15.22 -24.02
CA GLU A 87 15.37 16.57 -24.44
C GLU A 87 16.48 17.30 -25.22
N ASN A 88 17.69 16.73 -25.35
CA ASN A 88 18.83 17.39 -25.99
C ASN A 88 19.63 16.45 -26.90
N GLY A 89 19.32 16.48 -28.21
CA GLY A 89 20.28 16.40 -29.33
C GLY A 89 21.30 15.24 -29.45
N GLY A 90 21.25 14.18 -28.65
CA GLY A 90 22.13 13.02 -28.77
C GLY A 90 21.53 11.88 -29.60
N GLU A 91 22.36 11.11 -30.30
CA GLU A 91 21.96 9.85 -30.95
C GLU A 91 21.29 8.93 -29.91
N GLY A 92 19.98 8.68 -30.08
CA GLY A 92 19.18 7.83 -29.19
C GLY A 92 17.81 8.38 -28.75
N VAL A 93 17.31 9.48 -29.34
CA VAL A 93 15.99 10.04 -28.97
C VAL A 93 14.85 9.35 -29.71
N LYS A 94 13.85 8.81 -28.99
CA LYS A 94 12.69 8.11 -29.56
C LYS A 94 11.47 9.00 -29.89
N PHE A 95 11.24 10.13 -29.21
CA PHE A 95 10.13 11.06 -29.50
C PHE A 95 10.18 12.35 -28.65
N ARG A 96 9.48 13.42 -29.09
CA ARG A 96 9.26 14.68 -28.35
C ARG A 96 7.90 14.68 -27.65
N VAL A 97 7.86 14.96 -26.34
CA VAL A 97 6.60 15.08 -25.58
C VAL A 97 5.99 16.46 -25.80
N LEU A 98 4.83 16.54 -26.47
CA LEU A 98 4.13 17.82 -26.70
C LEU A 98 3.25 18.23 -25.51
N ARG A 99 2.73 17.25 -24.77
CA ARG A 99 1.87 17.43 -23.60
C ARG A 99 1.89 16.15 -22.76
N SER A 100 1.77 16.27 -21.44
CA SER A 100 1.58 15.13 -20.55
C SER A 100 0.59 15.45 -19.44
N GLU A 101 -0.38 14.57 -19.26
CA GLU A 101 -1.32 14.55 -18.12
C GLU A 101 -1.08 13.34 -17.22
N ARG A 102 -0.13 12.48 -17.62
CA ARG A 102 0.25 11.29 -16.87
C ARG A 102 0.99 11.71 -15.61
N GLN A 103 0.62 11.10 -14.49
CA GLN A 103 1.36 11.23 -13.24
C GLN A 103 2.42 10.13 -13.17
N TYR A 104 3.56 10.48 -12.60
CA TYR A 104 4.71 9.59 -12.39
C TYR A 104 5.25 9.79 -10.98
N GLY A 105 5.81 8.74 -10.41
CA GLY A 105 6.31 8.75 -9.03
C GLY A 105 5.95 7.49 -8.28
N VAL A 106 6.23 7.50 -6.98
CA VAL A 106 5.92 6.40 -6.06
C VAL A 106 4.55 6.66 -5.43
N VAL A 107 3.71 5.62 -5.40
CA VAL A 107 2.50 5.58 -4.60
C VAL A 107 2.70 4.62 -3.44
N SER A 108 2.19 4.99 -2.25
CA SER A 108 2.15 4.14 -1.07
C SER A 108 0.86 4.40 -0.30
N ARG A 109 0.03 3.39 -0.10
CA ARG A 109 -1.25 3.46 0.62
C ARG A 109 -1.39 2.30 1.59
N SER A 110 -1.84 2.60 2.80
CA SER A 110 -2.17 1.60 3.81
C SER A 110 -3.65 1.62 4.16
N TYR A 111 -4.23 0.44 4.32
CA TYR A 111 -5.63 0.22 4.68
C TYR A 111 -5.69 -0.59 5.96
N ALA A 112 -6.21 0.00 7.04
CA ALA A 112 -6.54 -0.74 8.26
C ALA A 112 -7.93 -1.38 8.09
N LEU A 113 -7.98 -2.69 8.04
CA LEU A 113 -9.19 -3.48 7.84
C LEU A 113 -9.86 -3.81 9.18
N PRO A 114 -11.19 -4.04 9.20
CA PRO A 114 -11.93 -4.38 10.42
C PRO A 114 -11.48 -5.68 11.10
N ASN A 115 -10.87 -6.62 10.37
CA ASN A 115 -10.43 -7.91 10.87
C ASN A 115 -9.04 -8.25 10.34
N GLU A 116 -8.32 -9.13 11.06
CA GLU A 116 -7.07 -9.70 10.57
C GLU A 116 -7.28 -10.48 9.27
N VAL A 117 -6.29 -10.40 8.39
CA VAL A 117 -6.24 -11.14 7.13
C VAL A 117 -5.52 -12.46 7.35
N ASP A 118 -6.00 -13.51 6.71
CA ASP A 118 -5.25 -14.76 6.57
C ASP A 118 -4.15 -14.58 5.52
N GLU A 119 -2.98 -14.13 5.97
CA GLU A 119 -1.80 -13.89 5.15
C GLU A 119 -1.38 -15.10 4.31
N ALA A 120 -1.55 -16.31 4.84
CA ALA A 120 -1.15 -17.54 4.16
C ALA A 120 -2.02 -17.85 2.94
N ASN A 121 -3.28 -17.40 2.96
CA ASN A 121 -4.26 -17.63 1.88
C ASN A 121 -4.57 -16.38 1.05
N ALA A 122 -3.93 -15.24 1.36
CA ALA A 122 -4.03 -14.02 0.58
C ALA A 122 -3.47 -14.21 -0.84
N ARG A 123 -4.09 -13.57 -1.83
CA ARG A 123 -3.67 -13.65 -3.24
C ARG A 123 -3.66 -12.28 -3.88
N ALA A 124 -2.72 -12.07 -4.80
CA ALA A 124 -2.63 -10.89 -5.63
C ALA A 124 -2.68 -11.29 -7.11
N LYS A 125 -3.48 -10.57 -7.90
CA LYS A 125 -3.55 -10.72 -9.37
C LYS A 125 -3.41 -9.35 -10.01
N PHE A 126 -2.53 -9.23 -11.01
CA PHE A 126 -2.37 -8.00 -11.79
C PHE A 126 -2.62 -8.28 -13.27
N GLU A 127 -3.70 -7.71 -13.79
CA GLU A 127 -4.15 -7.92 -15.16
C GLU A 127 -4.77 -6.62 -15.69
N ASN A 128 -4.52 -6.28 -16.96
CA ASN A 128 -5.10 -5.12 -17.64
C ASN A 128 -4.92 -3.78 -16.89
N GLY A 129 -3.81 -3.63 -16.15
CA GLY A 129 -3.52 -2.42 -15.38
C GLY A 129 -4.25 -2.31 -14.04
N VAL A 130 -4.95 -3.37 -13.60
CA VAL A 130 -5.65 -3.40 -12.30
C VAL A 130 -5.04 -4.46 -11.40
N LEU A 131 -4.68 -4.06 -10.19
CA LEU A 131 -4.27 -4.97 -9.11
C LEU A 131 -5.48 -5.36 -8.29
N THR A 132 -5.73 -6.66 -8.19
CA THR A 132 -6.77 -7.24 -7.34
C THR A 132 -6.12 -8.05 -6.23
N LEU A 133 -6.38 -7.68 -4.99
CA LEU A 133 -6.01 -8.43 -3.80
C LEU A 133 -7.24 -9.15 -3.25
N THR A 134 -7.15 -10.46 -3.08
CA THR A 134 -8.13 -11.28 -2.37
C THR A 134 -7.56 -11.58 -1.00
N LEU A 135 -8.23 -11.10 0.04
CA LEU A 135 -7.73 -11.06 1.41
C LEU A 135 -8.73 -11.78 2.32
N PRO A 136 -8.64 -13.12 2.47
CA PRO A 136 -9.57 -13.86 3.32
C PRO A 136 -9.46 -13.39 4.78
N LYS A 137 -10.57 -13.37 5.50
CA LYS A 137 -10.56 -13.09 6.95
C LYS A 137 -9.86 -14.23 7.67
N LYS A 138 -9.00 -13.89 8.62
CA LYS A 138 -8.43 -14.87 9.54
C LYS A 138 -9.53 -15.45 10.41
N ALA A 139 -9.57 -16.77 10.54
CA ALA A 139 -10.53 -17.43 11.40
C ALA A 139 -10.35 -16.93 12.85
N ALA A 140 -11.44 -16.53 13.49
CA ALA A 140 -11.41 -16.12 14.89
C ALA A 140 -10.84 -17.27 15.73
N SER A 141 -9.76 -17.01 16.47
CA SER A 141 -9.27 -17.97 17.46
C SER A 141 -10.40 -18.23 18.45
N LYS A 142 -10.72 -19.50 18.72
CA LYS A 142 -11.76 -19.86 19.70
C LYS A 142 -11.50 -19.08 21.00
N THR A 143 -12.44 -18.22 21.38
CA THR A 143 -12.36 -17.45 22.62
C THR A 143 -12.19 -18.43 23.78
N ARG A 144 -11.05 -18.36 24.46
CA ARG A 144 -10.81 -19.15 25.67
C ARG A 144 -11.47 -18.41 26.84
N GLN A 145 -12.47 -19.03 27.46
CA GLN A 145 -12.97 -18.54 28.75
C GLN A 145 -11.91 -18.81 29.82
N LEU A 146 -11.58 -17.78 30.60
CA LEU A 146 -10.75 -17.90 31.78
C LEU A 146 -11.65 -18.26 32.96
N THR A 147 -11.21 -19.22 33.77
CA THR A 147 -11.79 -19.45 35.10
C THR A 147 -11.23 -18.38 36.03
N VAL A 148 -12.12 -17.66 36.72
CA VAL A 148 -11.73 -16.69 37.75
C VAL A 148 -11.51 -17.45 39.06
N GLU A 149 -10.35 -17.24 39.69
CA GLU A 149 -10.01 -17.77 41.03
C GLU A 149 -10.34 -16.74 42.13
#